data_AF-A0A401YYI6-F1
#
_entry.id   AF-A0A401YYI6-F1
#
_cell.length_a   1.000
_cell.length_b   1.000
_cell.length_c   1.000
_cell.angle_alpha   90.00
_cell.angle_beta   90.00
_cell.angle_gamma   90.00
#
_symmetry.space_group_name_H-M   'P 1'
#
loop_
_entity.id
_entity.type
_entity.pdbx_description
1 polymer ?
#
loop_
_entity_poly.entity_id
_entity_poly.type
_entity_poly.pdbx_seq_one_letter_code
_entity_poly.pdbx_strand_id
1 'polypeptide(L)'
;MLGAAADPGLPQAADLRVDPGRVGTARLSPDGCRIAITRAAERAGLDVRLTGHSARRGLVTTGRKKGKKPEKLRKQSGHSANSPVLWSYVEDGEMWEDAATEGLGL
;
A
#
# COMPACT_ATOMS: atom_id res chain seq x y z
N MET A 1 -4.72 -25.07 27.63
CA MET A 1 -3.76 -25.34 26.53
C MET A 1 -4.16 -26.64 25.87
N LEU A 2 -4.78 -26.59 24.70
CA LEU A 2 -4.97 -27.76 23.83
C LEU A 2 -4.50 -27.30 22.45
N GLY A 3 -3.39 -27.88 21.99
CA GLY A 3 -2.79 -27.55 20.70
C GLY A 3 -3.72 -27.98 19.58
N ALA A 4 -4.18 -27.03 18.78
CA ALA A 4 -4.85 -27.33 17.53
C ALA A 4 -3.80 -27.97 16.60
N ALA A 5 -3.96 -29.27 16.33
CA ALA A 5 -3.19 -29.96 15.31
C ALA A 5 -3.40 -29.21 13.97
N ALA A 6 -2.30 -28.81 13.34
CA ALA A 6 -2.34 -28.32 11.98
C ALA A 6 -2.85 -29.46 11.08
N ASP A 7 -3.97 -29.21 10.39
CA ASP A 7 -4.50 -30.13 9.39
C ASP A 7 -3.44 -30.31 8.26
N PRO A 8 -2.90 -31.53 8.06
CA PRO A 8 -1.85 -31.78 7.08
C PRO A 8 -2.31 -31.62 5.63
N GLY A 9 -3.61 -31.39 5.38
CA GLY A 9 -4.18 -31.16 4.05
C GLY A 9 -4.41 -29.69 3.68
N LEU A 10 -4.25 -28.74 4.61
CA LEU A 10 -4.38 -27.32 4.28
C LEU A 10 -3.07 -26.80 3.69
N PRO A 11 -3.08 -26.19 2.48
CA PRO A 11 -1.89 -25.57 1.93
C PRO A 11 -1.34 -24.56 2.94
N GLN A 12 -0.04 -24.65 3.21
CA GLN A 12 0.60 -23.69 4.08
C GLN A 12 0.50 -22.31 3.42
N ALA A 13 0.56 -21.23 4.20
CA ALA A 13 0.34 -19.87 3.69
C ALA A 13 1.31 -19.46 2.55
N ALA A 14 2.35 -20.26 2.29
CA ALA A 14 3.37 -20.09 1.28
C ALA A 14 2.93 -20.52 -0.14
N ASP A 15 1.89 -21.33 -0.30
CA ASP A 15 1.60 -22.04 -1.55
C ASP A 15 0.34 -21.58 -2.29
N LEU A 16 -0.34 -20.54 -1.80
CA LEU A 16 -1.49 -19.99 -2.53
C LEU A 16 -1.05 -19.17 -3.75
N ARG A 17 -0.80 -19.88 -4.86
CA ARG A 17 -0.76 -19.29 -6.21
C ARG A 17 -2.06 -18.51 -6.42
N VAL A 18 -1.94 -17.20 -6.67
CA VAL A 18 -3.06 -16.39 -7.18
C VAL A 18 -3.39 -16.92 -8.58
N ASP A 19 -4.47 -17.68 -8.66
CA ASP A 19 -5.00 -18.25 -9.90
C ASP A 19 -6.16 -17.35 -10.40
N PRO A 20 -6.00 -16.65 -11.54
CA PRO A 20 -7.05 -15.78 -12.06
C PRO A 20 -8.27 -16.61 -12.47
N GLY A 21 -9.31 -16.62 -11.63
CA GLY A 21 -10.56 -17.35 -11.87
C GLY A 21 -11.01 -18.21 -10.68
N ARG A 22 -10.14 -18.43 -9.68
CA ARG A 22 -10.49 -19.20 -8.47
C ARG A 22 -10.38 -18.33 -7.22
N VAL A 23 -11.52 -18.00 -6.62
CA VAL A 23 -11.59 -17.27 -5.35
C VAL A 23 -11.57 -18.28 -4.20
N GLY A 24 -10.52 -18.22 -3.37
CA GLY A 24 -10.44 -19.03 -2.15
C GLY A 24 -11.41 -18.54 -1.07
N THR A 25 -11.76 -19.42 -0.13
CA THR A 25 -12.60 -19.07 1.04
C THR A 25 -11.82 -18.40 2.18
N ALA A 26 -10.49 -18.47 2.13
CA ALA A 26 -9.59 -17.85 3.10
C ALA A 26 -9.10 -16.48 2.63
N ARG A 27 -8.63 -15.66 3.59
CA ARG A 27 -7.97 -14.38 3.28
C ARG A 27 -6.67 -14.63 2.51
N LEU A 28 -6.35 -13.71 1.59
CA LEU A 28 -5.05 -13.72 0.92
C LEU A 28 -3.91 -13.56 1.94
N SER A 29 -2.85 -14.35 1.74
CA SER A 29 -1.62 -14.17 2.50
C SER A 29 -0.92 -12.86 2.08
N PRO A 30 -0.09 -12.26 2.95
CA PRO A 30 0.72 -11.10 2.59
C PRO A 30 1.57 -11.32 1.32
N ASP A 31 2.13 -12.51 1.16
CA ASP A 31 2.87 -12.89 -0.04
C ASP A 31 1.99 -13.02 -1.28
N GLY A 32 0.79 -13.58 -1.14
CA GLY A 32 -0.20 -13.62 -2.21
C GLY A 32 -0.54 -12.23 -2.73
N CYS A 33 -0.78 -11.27 -1.82
CA CYS A 33 -0.98 -9.87 -2.18
C CYS A 33 0.23 -9.26 -2.90
N ARG A 34 1.45 -9.53 -2.42
CA ARG A 34 2.69 -9.05 -3.05
C ARG A 34 2.85 -9.59 -4.47
N ILE A 35 2.61 -10.89 -4.68
CA ILE A 35 2.69 -11.53 -6.00
C ILE A 35 1.67 -10.93 -6.95
N ALA A 36 0.43 -10.71 -6.48
CA ALA A 36 -0.61 -10.07 -7.30
C ALA A 36 -0.20 -8.67 -7.77
N ILE A 37 0.32 -7.84 -6.87
CA ILE A 37 0.79 -6.47 -7.19
C ILE A 37 1.98 -6.51 -8.15
N THR A 38 2.95 -7.40 -7.91
CA THR A 38 4.16 -7.53 -8.76
C THR A 38 3.76 -7.90 -10.19
N ARG A 39 2.91 -8.91 -10.36
CA ARG A 39 2.41 -9.33 -11.68
C ARG A 39 1.60 -8.23 -12.37
N ALA A 40 0.82 -7.45 -11.61
CA ALA A 40 0.09 -6.31 -12.18
C ALA A 40 1.03 -5.23 -12.69
N ALA A 41 2.12 -4.93 -11.96
CA ALA A 41 3.15 -3.99 -12.38
C ALA A 41 3.89 -4.45 -13.64
N GLU A 42 4.28 -5.73 -13.70
CA GLU A 42 4.91 -6.35 -14.88
C GLU A 42 3.99 -6.27 -16.11
N ARG A 43 2.70 -6.59 -15.95
CA ARG A 43 1.70 -6.49 -17.04
C ARG A 43 1.50 -5.06 -17.51
N ALA A 44 1.65 -4.08 -16.63
CA ALA A 44 1.57 -2.66 -16.96
C ALA A 44 2.87 -2.11 -17.57
N GLY A 45 3.92 -2.94 -17.70
CA GLY A 45 5.21 -2.52 -18.25
C GLY A 45 6.00 -1.59 -17.32
N LEU A 46 5.75 -1.63 -16.01
CA LEU A 46 6.47 -0.81 -15.06
C LEU A 46 7.87 -1.40 -14.80
N ASP A 47 8.88 -0.54 -14.87
CA ASP A 47 10.29 -0.86 -14.61
C ASP A 47 10.65 -0.86 -13.11
N VAL A 48 9.69 -0.50 -12.26
CA VAL A 48 9.84 -0.47 -10.80
C VAL A 48 9.11 -1.63 -10.13
N ARG A 49 9.74 -2.22 -9.12
CA ARG A 49 9.11 -3.26 -8.29
C ARG A 49 8.08 -2.64 -7.36
N LEU A 50 6.80 -2.87 -7.65
CA LEU A 50 5.70 -2.44 -6.78
C LEU A 50 5.37 -3.51 -5.73
N THR A 51 5.10 -3.04 -4.51
CA THR A 51 4.58 -3.83 -3.40
C THR A 51 3.35 -3.14 -2.78
N GLY A 52 2.72 -3.77 -1.78
CA GLY A 52 1.61 -3.15 -1.05
C GLY A 52 1.98 -1.80 -0.40
N HIS A 53 3.23 -1.63 0.04
CA HIS A 53 3.68 -0.36 0.62
C HIS A 53 3.83 0.72 -0.44
N SER A 54 4.27 0.36 -1.65
CA SER A 54 4.33 1.28 -2.80
C SER A 54 2.95 1.86 -3.13
N ALA A 55 1.92 1.02 -3.14
CA ALA A 55 0.54 1.45 -3.36
C ALA A 55 0.04 2.40 -2.25
N ARG A 56 0.39 2.11 -0.99
CA ARG A 56 0.03 2.97 0.15
C ARG A 56 0.70 4.35 0.08
N ARG A 57 1.98 4.42 -0.29
CA ARG A 57 2.68 5.70 -0.54
C ARG A 57 2.07 6.44 -1.72
N GLY A 58 1.79 5.73 -2.82
CA GLY A 58 1.14 6.29 -4.01
C GLY A 58 -0.21 6.94 -3.72
N LEU A 59 -1.04 6.33 -2.87
CA LEU A 59 -2.31 6.89 -2.41
C LEU A 59 -2.12 8.25 -1.71
N VAL A 60 -1.16 8.35 -0.79
CA VAL A 60 -0.93 9.58 0.00
C VAL A 60 -0.31 10.66 -0.87
N THR A 61 0.81 10.36 -1.55
CA THR A 61 1.53 11.31 -2.41
C THR A 61 0.65 11.88 -3.52
N THR A 62 -0.06 11.02 -4.26
CA THR A 62 -0.99 11.46 -5.33
C THR A 62 -2.18 12.22 -4.76
N GLY A 63 -2.67 11.82 -3.58
CA GLY A 63 -3.72 12.53 -2.87
C GLY A 63 -3.31 13.96 -2.51
N ARG A 64 -2.09 14.15 -2.01
CA ARG A 64 -1.55 15.48 -1.70
C ARG A 64 -1.35 16.35 -2.93
N LYS A 65 -0.79 15.80 -4.01
CA LYS A 65 -0.70 16.48 -5.32
C LYS A 65 -2.07 16.94 -5.86
N LYS A 66 -3.17 16.29 -5.43
CA LYS A 66 -4.56 16.66 -5.79
C LYS A 66 -5.26 17.48 -4.70
N GLY A 67 -4.52 18.09 -3.77
CA GLY A 67 -5.05 18.94 -2.70
C GLY A 67 -5.87 18.23 -1.63
N LYS A 68 -5.81 16.90 -1.51
CA LYS A 68 -6.60 16.15 -0.51
C LYS A 68 -6.00 16.33 0.87
N LYS A 69 -6.82 16.67 1.87
CA LYS A 69 -6.37 16.90 3.26
C LYS A 69 -5.60 15.70 3.83
N PRO A 70 -4.42 15.91 4.47
CA PRO A 70 -3.62 14.85 5.10
C PRO A 70 -4.44 13.97 6.06
N GLU A 71 -5.34 14.56 6.83
CA GLU A 71 -6.19 13.85 7.79
C GLU A 71 -7.11 12.81 7.14
N LYS A 72 -7.67 13.12 5.97
CA LYS A 72 -8.51 12.18 5.21
C LYS A 72 -7.66 11.05 4.63
N LEU A 73 -6.50 11.39 4.10
CA LEU A 73 -5.54 10.41 3.58
C LEU A 73 -5.03 9.49 4.70
N ARG A 74 -4.77 10.02 5.89
CA ARG A 74 -4.38 9.28 7.09
C ARG A 74 -5.43 8.26 7.49
N LYS A 75 -6.70 8.69 7.58
CA LYS A 75 -7.82 7.80 7.93
C LYS A 75 -8.00 6.69 6.89
N GLN A 76 -7.93 7.02 5.60
CA GLN A 76 -8.07 6.04 4.51
C GLN A 76 -6.91 5.04 4.46
N SER A 77 -5.69 5.52 4.67
CA SER A 77 -4.48 4.70 4.62
C SER A 77 -4.22 3.95 5.93
N GLY A 78 -4.94 4.26 7.02
CA GLY A 78 -4.79 3.60 8.32
C GLY A 78 -3.52 4.00 9.08
N HIS A 79 -2.96 5.19 8.85
CA HIS A 79 -1.82 5.67 9.62
C HIS A 79 -2.29 6.23 10.98
N SER A 80 -1.46 6.05 12.02
CA SER A 80 -1.69 6.68 13.32
C SER A 80 -1.58 8.21 13.22
N ALA A 81 -2.16 8.92 14.20
CA ALA A 81 -2.15 10.39 14.22
C ALA A 81 -0.73 10.98 14.14
N ASN A 82 0.23 10.37 14.85
CA ASN A 82 1.61 10.82 14.93
C ASN A 82 2.55 9.97 14.06
N SER A 83 2.07 9.49 12.90
CA SER A 83 2.88 8.61 12.05
C SER A 83 3.93 9.40 11.26
N PRO A 84 5.24 9.23 11.52
CA PRO A 84 6.27 9.91 10.73
C PRO A 84 6.27 9.44 9.27
N VAL A 85 5.90 8.18 9.02
CA VAL A 85 5.80 7.61 7.66
C VAL A 85 4.68 8.26 6.84
N LEU A 86 3.58 8.67 7.47
CA LEU A 86 2.55 9.44 6.76
C LEU A 86 3.12 10.78 6.31
N TRP A 87 3.80 11.49 7.22
CA TRP A 87 4.31 12.83 6.97
C TRP A 87 5.38 12.84 5.88
N SER A 88 6.27 11.85 5.84
CA SER A 88 7.22 11.74 4.72
C SER A 88 6.53 11.57 3.36
N TYR A 89 5.42 10.84 3.29
CA TYR A 89 4.63 10.74 2.05
C TYR A 89 3.85 12.00 1.71
N VAL A 90 3.53 12.83 2.71
CA VAL A 90 2.89 14.13 2.49
C VAL A 90 3.92 15.10 1.93
N GLU A 91 5.10 15.18 2.55
CA GLU A 91 6.25 15.96 2.11
C GLU A 91 6.67 15.59 0.68
N ASP A 92 6.75 14.29 0.37
CA ASP A 92 7.00 13.81 -1.01
C ASP A 92 5.97 14.33 -2.03
N GLY A 93 4.71 14.48 -1.60
CA GLY A 93 3.61 14.96 -2.43
C GLY A 93 3.61 16.47 -2.64
N GLU A 94 4.22 17.21 -1.70
CA GLU A 94 4.33 18.68 -1.64
C GLU A 94 5.73 19.18 -2.02
N MET A 95 6.70 18.30 -2.28
CA MET A 95 8.10 18.68 -2.50
C MET A 95 8.32 19.77 -3.56
N TRP A 96 7.41 19.88 -4.54
CA TRP A 96 7.51 20.80 -5.68
C TRP A 96 6.33 21.77 -5.79
N GLU A 97 5.35 21.69 -4.89
CA GLU A 97 4.08 22.43 -4.92
C GLU A 97 3.84 22.99 -3.52
N ASP A 98 3.19 24.15 -3.34
CA ASP A 98 2.95 24.74 -1.99
C ASP A 98 4.27 25.12 -1.28
N ALA A 99 5.16 25.81 -2.01
CA ALA A 99 6.38 26.32 -1.41
C ALA A 99 6.00 27.29 -0.28
N ALA A 100 6.63 27.15 0.90
CA ALA A 100 6.27 27.94 2.07
C ALA A 100 6.38 29.46 1.84
N THR A 101 7.14 29.89 0.83
CA THR A 101 7.33 31.29 0.44
C THR A 101 6.42 31.74 -0.69
N GLU A 102 5.69 30.83 -1.33
CA GLU A 102 4.80 31.15 -2.44
C GLU A 102 3.69 32.09 -1.99
N GLY A 103 3.55 33.22 -2.69
CA GLY A 103 2.55 34.24 -2.37
C GLY A 103 2.84 35.08 -1.11
N LEU A 104 3.98 34.87 -0.42
CA LEU A 104 4.35 35.68 0.75
C LEU A 104 5.00 37.03 0.40
N GLY A 105 5.51 37.20 -0.83
CA GLY A 105 6.07 38.47 -1.30
C GLY A 105 7.35 38.91 -0.57
N LEU A 106 8.14 37.94 -0.09
CA LEU A 106 9.41 38.12 0.61
C LEU A 106 10.60 37.85 -0.32
#